data_AF-A0A415N7A8-F1
#
_entry.id   AF-A0A415N7A8-F1
#
_cell.length_a   1.000
_cell.length_b   1.000
_cell.length_c   1.000
_cell.angle_alpha   90.00
_cell.angle_beta   90.00
_cell.angle_gamma   90.00
#
_symmetry.space_group_name_H-M   'P 1'
#
loop_
_entity.id
_entity.type
_entity.pdbx_description
1 polymer ?
#
loop_
_entity_poly.entity_id
_entity_poly.type
_entity_poly.pdbx_seq_one_letter_code
_entity_poly.pdbx_strand_id
1 'polypeptide(L)'
;MINLRIRRSQLETLGDYWLSFTVFVQSILMLFQSLIADSGLITQEMAALLRVLLSVLVVGVAMFWILARKLKQTIIVYTFFLFLFVISILLEENNAEYIIQEGLRFTLAICIPIFLSTISVKNLQILFRVCVLMSYIGAFLGVLYAALFITGNLPMLENMYNMSFGYALLLPTLFLIYFNKNKILIFLLILSILLAGSRGPLIPIFILIMVRMINSYSKKKLFFILLFVLIGSFIVFPILLNYLSDVGISSRTLFLLLDGSLDSDSGRGYIYSLIWEKVLERPLLGYGFFADRVFLGLYCHNIFVEIFLNWGIFIPLILFIVLVYLGFFLYKKISKDEKILLILLFSSSVIPLLLSSSYLIDFRLPIFWGFIYIYIQKYSIFKAH
;
A
#
# COMPACT_ATOMS: atom_id res chain seq x y z
N MET A 1 -13.78 -16.52 -43.60
CA MET A 1 -14.29 -15.31 -42.92
C MET A 1 -14.66 -15.71 -41.49
N ILE A 2 -13.75 -15.55 -40.52
CA ILE A 2 -13.98 -15.99 -39.13
C ILE A 2 -14.93 -14.98 -38.50
N ASN A 3 -16.14 -15.43 -38.18
CA ASN A 3 -17.21 -14.60 -37.64
C ASN A 3 -16.94 -14.32 -36.14
N LEU A 4 -16.02 -13.39 -35.86
CA LEU A 4 -15.73 -12.89 -34.50
C LEU A 4 -16.84 -11.94 -34.03
N ARG A 5 -18.08 -12.42 -33.93
CA ARG A 5 -19.11 -11.73 -33.15
C ARG A 5 -18.90 -12.03 -31.67
N ILE A 6 -17.88 -11.41 -31.08
CA ILE A 6 -17.78 -11.38 -29.61
C ILE A 6 -19.02 -10.64 -29.12
N ARG A 7 -19.83 -11.31 -28.29
CA ARG A 7 -21.05 -10.68 -27.76
C ARG A 7 -20.63 -9.51 -26.88
N ARG A 8 -21.34 -8.37 -26.99
CA ARG A 8 -21.05 -7.15 -26.19
C ARG A 8 -20.92 -7.43 -24.68
N SER A 9 -21.68 -8.40 -24.16
CA SER A 9 -21.58 -8.84 -22.76
C SER A 9 -20.24 -9.51 -22.41
N GLN A 10 -19.64 -10.26 -23.34
CA GLN A 10 -18.31 -10.87 -23.16
C GLN A 10 -17.21 -9.81 -23.17
N LEU A 11 -17.32 -8.79 -24.04
CA LEU A 11 -16.40 -7.64 -24.06
C LEU A 11 -16.47 -6.83 -22.76
N GLU A 12 -17.66 -6.57 -22.23
CA GLU A 12 -17.81 -5.86 -20.95
C GLU A 12 -17.21 -6.63 -19.77
N THR A 13 -17.41 -7.96 -19.76
CA THR A 13 -16.80 -8.86 -18.78
C THR A 13 -15.28 -8.85 -18.88
N LEU A 14 -14.73 -8.91 -20.10
CA LEU A 14 -13.28 -8.83 -20.34
C LEU A 14 -12.70 -7.50 -19.84
N GLY A 15 -13.41 -6.39 -20.05
CA GLY A 15 -13.03 -5.09 -19.50
C GLY A 15 -12.95 -5.09 -17.97
N ASP A 16 -13.92 -5.71 -17.29
CA ASP A 16 -13.89 -5.85 -15.82
C ASP A 16 -12.68 -6.66 -15.35
N TYR A 17 -12.29 -7.73 -16.07
CA TYR A 17 -11.08 -8.51 -15.74
C TYR A 17 -9.79 -7.68 -15.87
N TRP A 18 -9.61 -6.94 -16.98
CA TRP A 18 -8.42 -6.11 -17.18
C TRP A 18 -8.30 -4.97 -16.17
N LEU A 19 -9.40 -4.28 -15.90
CA LEU A 19 -9.44 -3.23 -14.88
C LEU A 19 -9.12 -3.82 -13.50
N SER A 20 -9.74 -4.94 -13.14
CA SER A 20 -9.50 -5.60 -11.86
C SER A 20 -8.06 -6.12 -11.72
N PHE A 21 -7.49 -6.64 -12.80
CA PHE A 21 -6.10 -7.09 -12.83
C PHE A 21 -5.15 -5.91 -12.58
N THR A 22 -5.38 -4.78 -13.26
CA THR A 22 -4.59 -3.55 -13.10
C THR A 22 -4.58 -3.04 -11.66
N VAL A 23 -5.71 -3.12 -10.95
CA VAL A 23 -5.84 -2.71 -9.55
C VAL A 23 -4.90 -3.50 -8.63
N PHE A 24 -4.76 -4.81 -8.84
CA PHE A 24 -4.05 -5.69 -7.89
C PHE A 24 -2.69 -6.19 -8.38
N VAL A 25 -2.31 -5.96 -9.64
CA VAL A 25 -1.05 -6.48 -10.20
C VAL A 25 0.19 -5.84 -9.57
N GLN A 26 0.10 -4.59 -9.09
CA GLN A 26 1.27 -3.86 -8.59
C GLN A 26 1.92 -4.54 -7.38
N SER A 27 1.15 -5.16 -6.48
CA SER A 27 1.71 -5.93 -5.36
C SER A 27 2.53 -7.11 -5.87
N ILE A 28 2.06 -7.79 -6.91
CA ILE A 28 2.73 -8.94 -7.52
C ILE A 28 3.99 -8.52 -8.27
N LEU A 29 3.92 -7.44 -9.03
CA LEU A 29 5.10 -6.93 -9.73
C LEU A 29 6.18 -6.45 -8.75
N MET A 30 5.79 -5.90 -7.59
CA MET A 30 6.74 -5.51 -6.55
C MET A 30 7.35 -6.71 -5.82
N LEU A 31 6.56 -7.76 -5.53
CA LEU A 31 7.08 -9.03 -5.00
C LEU A 31 8.04 -9.70 -5.98
N PHE A 32 7.67 -9.72 -7.27
CA PHE A 32 8.50 -10.29 -8.33
C PHE A 32 9.80 -9.49 -8.50
N GLN A 33 9.74 -8.15 -8.47
CA GLN A 33 10.93 -7.30 -8.51
C GLN A 33 11.90 -7.65 -7.36
N SER A 34 11.41 -7.72 -6.12
CA SER A 34 12.25 -8.09 -4.97
C SER A 34 12.84 -9.48 -5.15
N LEU A 35 12.05 -10.47 -5.56
CA LEU A 35 12.51 -11.84 -5.74
C LEU A 35 13.65 -11.94 -6.76
N ILE A 36 13.48 -11.36 -7.96
CA ILE A 36 14.50 -11.46 -9.02
C ILE A 36 15.75 -10.65 -8.69
N ALA A 37 15.61 -9.48 -8.07
CA ALA A 37 16.75 -8.66 -7.72
C ALA A 37 17.55 -9.28 -6.57
N ASP A 38 16.86 -9.77 -5.53
CA ASP A 38 17.51 -10.32 -4.35
C ASP A 38 18.13 -11.71 -4.62
N SER A 39 17.64 -12.42 -5.65
CA SER A 39 18.27 -13.65 -6.16
C SER A 39 19.60 -13.41 -6.90
N GLY A 40 19.93 -12.16 -7.23
CA GLY A 40 21.12 -11.81 -8.00
C GLY A 40 21.03 -12.14 -9.50
N LEU A 41 19.86 -12.56 -10.00
CA LEU A 41 19.65 -12.83 -11.43
C LEU A 41 19.82 -11.57 -12.29
N ILE A 42 19.39 -10.41 -11.78
CA ILE A 42 19.54 -9.10 -12.41
C ILE A 42 19.77 -8.03 -11.34
N THR A 43 20.26 -6.85 -11.74
CA THR A 43 20.46 -5.72 -10.83
C THR A 43 19.13 -5.14 -10.32
N GLN A 44 19.15 -4.48 -9.17
CA GLN A 44 17.99 -3.79 -8.59
C GLN A 44 17.38 -2.76 -9.57
N GLU A 45 18.23 -2.05 -10.31
CA GLU A 45 17.79 -1.09 -11.33
C GLU A 45 17.07 -1.77 -12.50
N MET A 46 17.63 -2.87 -13.02
CA MET A 46 17.00 -3.65 -14.10
C MET A 46 15.66 -4.24 -13.65
N ALA A 47 15.59 -4.74 -12.42
CA ALA A 47 14.34 -5.25 -11.84
C ALA A 47 13.29 -4.14 -11.70
N ALA A 48 13.70 -2.95 -11.24
CA ALA A 48 12.81 -1.79 -11.13
C ALA A 48 12.32 -1.28 -12.49
N LEU A 49 13.18 -1.33 -13.53
CA LEU A 49 12.79 -1.03 -14.90
C LEU A 49 11.78 -2.04 -15.42
N LEU A 50 12.04 -3.34 -15.25
CA LEU A 50 11.14 -4.41 -15.66
C LEU A 50 9.76 -4.27 -14.99
N ARG A 51 9.72 -4.00 -13.68
CA ARG A 51 8.48 -3.71 -12.97
C ARG A 51 7.68 -2.61 -13.67
N VAL A 52 8.34 -1.49 -13.98
CA VAL A 52 7.66 -0.34 -14.58
C VAL A 52 7.21 -0.61 -16.00
N LEU A 53 8.00 -1.31 -16.81
CA LEU A 53 7.57 -1.74 -18.16
C LEU A 53 6.32 -2.62 -18.09
N LEU A 54 6.29 -3.60 -17.18
CA LEU A 54 5.12 -4.45 -16.97
C LEU A 54 3.91 -3.65 -16.46
N SER A 55 4.12 -2.71 -15.53
CA SER A 55 3.05 -1.82 -15.05
C SER A 55 2.46 -0.98 -16.17
N VAL A 56 3.30 -0.37 -17.02
CA VAL A 56 2.86 0.45 -18.17
C VAL A 56 2.07 -0.39 -19.17
N LEU A 57 2.50 -1.63 -19.46
CA LEU A 57 1.77 -2.52 -20.37
C LEU A 57 0.36 -2.83 -19.86
N VAL A 58 0.25 -3.19 -18.57
CA VAL A 58 -1.05 -3.51 -17.97
C VAL A 58 -1.95 -2.28 -17.91
N VAL A 59 -1.40 -1.14 -17.49
CA VAL A 59 -2.12 0.13 -17.43
C VAL A 59 -2.56 0.57 -18.83
N GLY A 60 -1.73 0.42 -19.86
CA GLY A 60 -2.06 0.77 -21.24
C GLY A 60 -3.30 0.05 -21.75
N VAL A 61 -3.40 -1.27 -21.48
CA VAL A 61 -4.60 -2.05 -21.83
C VAL A 61 -5.82 -1.62 -21.03
N ALA A 62 -5.66 -1.35 -19.73
CA ALA A 62 -6.76 -0.86 -18.89
C ALA A 62 -7.22 0.54 -19.28
N MET A 63 -6.33 1.40 -19.80
CA MET A 63 -6.64 2.78 -20.15
C MET A 63 -7.70 2.86 -21.25
N PHE A 64 -7.70 1.92 -22.20
CA PHE A 64 -8.78 1.79 -23.18
C PHE A 64 -10.16 1.68 -22.51
N TRP A 65 -10.28 0.79 -21.51
CA TRP A 65 -11.53 0.57 -20.79
C TRP A 65 -11.88 1.72 -19.83
N ILE A 66 -10.88 2.32 -19.20
CA ILE A 66 -11.05 3.52 -18.36
C ILE A 66 -11.66 4.64 -19.20
N LEU A 67 -11.05 4.98 -20.34
CA LEU A 67 -11.53 6.05 -21.21
C LEU A 67 -12.93 5.74 -21.75
N ALA A 68 -13.20 4.49 -22.14
CA ALA A 68 -14.51 4.08 -22.62
C ALA A 68 -15.63 4.20 -21.56
N ARG A 69 -15.30 4.13 -20.26
CA ARG A 69 -16.29 4.08 -19.17
C ARG A 69 -16.36 5.33 -18.31
N LYS A 70 -15.24 6.07 -18.18
CA LYS A 70 -15.04 7.14 -17.18
C LYS A 70 -14.23 8.33 -17.72
N LEU A 71 -14.34 8.63 -19.03
CA LEU A 71 -13.62 9.75 -19.68
C LEU A 71 -13.66 11.06 -18.89
N LYS A 72 -14.84 11.47 -18.40
CA LYS A 72 -14.99 12.71 -17.61
C LYS A 72 -14.16 12.67 -16.34
N GLN A 73 -14.24 11.58 -15.56
CA GLN A 73 -13.44 11.42 -14.34
C GLN A 73 -11.95 11.37 -14.65
N THR A 74 -11.56 10.72 -15.75
CA THR A 74 -10.17 10.68 -16.22
C THR A 74 -9.65 12.09 -16.46
N ILE A 75 -10.33 12.90 -17.27
CA ILE A 75 -9.92 14.27 -17.57
C ILE A 75 -9.81 15.09 -16.27
N ILE A 76 -10.81 15.02 -15.40
CA ILE A 76 -10.81 15.77 -14.13
C ILE A 76 -9.61 15.39 -13.26
N VAL A 77 -9.36 14.10 -13.04
CA VAL A 77 -8.29 13.64 -12.13
C VAL A 77 -6.91 13.95 -12.69
N TYR A 78 -6.67 13.70 -13.98
CA TYR A 78 -5.39 14.05 -14.60
C TYR A 78 -5.14 15.55 -14.60
N THR A 79 -6.14 16.36 -14.96
CA THR A 79 -6.02 17.82 -14.94
C THR A 79 -5.74 18.33 -13.53
N PHE A 80 -6.42 17.77 -12.52
CA PHE A 80 -6.20 18.13 -11.11
C PHE A 80 -4.76 17.84 -10.67
N PHE A 81 -4.24 16.65 -10.92
CA PHE A 81 -2.86 16.32 -10.53
C PHE A 81 -1.81 17.10 -11.33
N LEU A 82 -2.01 17.32 -12.62
CA LEU A 82 -1.14 18.18 -13.42
C LEU A 82 -1.13 19.61 -12.91
N PHE A 83 -2.29 20.15 -12.53
CA PHE A 83 -2.40 21.45 -11.89
C PHE A 83 -1.62 21.48 -10.56
N LEU A 84 -1.77 20.47 -9.70
CA LEU A 84 -1.00 20.39 -8.46
C LEU A 84 0.51 20.28 -8.69
N PHE A 85 0.96 19.58 -9.73
CA PHE A 85 2.37 19.54 -10.11
C PHE A 85 2.89 20.91 -10.55
N VAL A 86 2.13 21.64 -11.37
CA VAL A 86 2.49 23.01 -11.76
C VAL A 86 2.57 23.90 -10.52
N ILE A 87 1.58 23.86 -9.63
CA ILE A 87 1.62 24.62 -8.37
C ILE A 87 2.82 24.22 -7.51
N SER A 88 3.16 22.94 -7.47
CA SER A 88 4.31 22.46 -6.67
C SER A 88 5.64 22.99 -7.20
N ILE A 89 5.81 23.07 -8.53
CA ILE A 89 7.00 23.67 -9.15
C ILE A 89 7.04 25.19 -8.91
N LEU A 90 5.89 25.86 -8.92
CA LEU A 90 5.83 27.30 -8.61
C LEU A 90 6.13 27.62 -7.14
N LEU A 91 5.83 26.70 -6.21
CA LEU A 91 6.13 26.87 -4.78
C LEU A 91 7.61 26.59 -4.46
N GLU A 92 8.20 25.59 -5.12
CA GLU A 92 9.62 25.21 -5.00
C GLU A 92 10.10 24.61 -6.33
N GLU A 93 10.99 25.33 -7.03
CA GLU A 93 11.42 24.99 -8.39
C GLU A 93 12.07 23.61 -8.46
N ASN A 94 12.84 23.25 -7.43
CA ASN A 94 13.55 21.97 -7.35
C ASN A 94 12.61 20.75 -7.25
N ASN A 95 11.31 20.95 -6.97
CA ASN A 95 10.33 19.87 -7.03
C ASN A 95 10.20 19.29 -8.45
N ALA A 96 10.54 20.06 -9.50
CA ALA A 96 10.41 19.61 -10.88
C ALA A 96 11.16 18.30 -11.15
N GLU A 97 12.35 18.11 -10.58
CA GLU A 97 13.14 16.89 -10.74
C GLU A 97 12.39 15.67 -10.20
N TYR A 98 11.90 15.74 -8.96
CA TYR A 98 11.19 14.64 -8.32
C TYR A 98 9.80 14.40 -8.93
N ILE A 99 9.13 15.45 -9.40
CA ILE A 99 7.87 15.29 -10.15
C ILE A 99 8.11 14.52 -11.45
N ILE A 100 9.20 14.78 -12.17
CA ILE A 100 9.53 14.05 -13.39
C ILE A 100 9.90 12.59 -13.06
N GLN A 101 10.75 12.37 -12.05
CA GLN A 101 11.27 11.05 -11.70
C GLN A 101 10.22 10.15 -11.02
N GLU A 102 9.48 10.67 -10.04
CA GLU A 102 8.51 9.93 -9.24
C GLU A 102 7.05 10.26 -9.63
N GLY A 103 6.70 11.53 -9.80
CA GLY A 103 5.33 11.97 -10.08
C GLY A 103 4.77 11.43 -11.40
N LEU A 104 5.52 11.56 -12.50
CA LEU A 104 5.09 11.02 -13.80
C LEU A 104 5.06 9.49 -13.77
N ARG A 105 6.10 8.88 -13.20
CA ARG A 105 6.31 7.41 -13.21
C ARG A 105 5.35 6.66 -12.31
N PHE A 106 5.05 7.16 -11.13
CA PHE A 106 4.23 6.48 -10.14
C PHE A 106 2.86 7.14 -10.00
N THR A 107 2.78 8.45 -9.77
CA THR A 107 1.49 9.10 -9.54
C THR A 107 0.60 9.07 -10.78
N LEU A 108 1.09 9.58 -11.92
CA LEU A 108 0.29 9.66 -13.16
C LEU A 108 0.15 8.33 -13.89
N ALA A 109 1.22 7.53 -13.95
CA ALA A 109 1.23 6.29 -14.72
C ALA A 109 0.74 5.06 -13.94
N ILE A 110 0.68 5.11 -12.60
CA ILE A 110 0.26 3.95 -11.79
C ILE A 110 -0.90 4.31 -10.86
N CYS A 111 -0.72 5.26 -9.95
CA CYS A 111 -1.71 5.56 -8.92
C CYS A 111 -3.04 6.05 -9.50
N ILE A 112 -3.02 7.03 -10.40
CA ILE A 112 -4.25 7.53 -11.05
C ILE A 112 -4.97 6.41 -11.84
N PRO A 113 -4.29 5.64 -12.72
CA PRO A 113 -4.90 4.50 -13.40
C PRO A 113 -5.49 3.44 -12.48
N ILE A 114 -4.91 3.17 -11.31
CA ILE A 114 -5.47 2.23 -10.33
C ILE A 114 -6.77 2.77 -9.72
N PHE A 115 -6.80 4.04 -9.33
CA PHE A 115 -8.02 4.69 -8.86
C PHE A 115 -9.11 4.63 -9.94
N LEU A 116 -8.77 5.05 -11.15
CA LEU A 116 -9.70 5.06 -12.29
C LEU A 116 -10.14 3.65 -12.67
N SER A 117 -9.26 2.64 -12.60
CA SER A 117 -9.60 1.25 -12.83
C SER A 117 -10.62 0.76 -11.82
N THR A 118 -10.37 1.01 -10.53
CA THR A 118 -11.26 0.63 -9.43
C THR A 118 -12.68 1.16 -9.66
N ILE A 119 -12.84 2.45 -9.96
CA ILE A 119 -14.17 3.06 -10.17
C ILE A 119 -14.81 2.70 -11.53
N SER A 120 -14.04 2.13 -12.46
CA SER A 120 -14.51 1.74 -13.80
C SER A 120 -15.02 0.29 -13.87
N VAL A 121 -14.75 -0.54 -12.85
CA VAL A 121 -15.27 -1.91 -12.79
C VAL A 121 -16.78 -1.87 -12.57
N LYS A 122 -17.54 -2.54 -13.44
CA LYS A 122 -19.00 -2.64 -13.34
C LYS A 122 -19.42 -3.80 -12.44
N ASN A 123 -18.75 -4.95 -12.55
CA ASN A 123 -19.04 -6.13 -11.73
C ASN A 123 -18.00 -6.32 -10.62
N LEU A 124 -18.34 -5.90 -9.40
CA LEU A 124 -17.48 -6.05 -8.22
C LEU A 124 -17.16 -7.51 -7.86
N GLN A 125 -17.98 -8.48 -8.29
CA GLN A 125 -17.65 -9.90 -8.07
C GLN A 125 -16.39 -10.29 -8.86
N ILE A 126 -16.20 -9.73 -10.07
CA ILE A 126 -14.99 -9.96 -10.86
C ILE A 126 -13.79 -9.32 -10.17
N LEU A 127 -13.94 -8.09 -9.65
CA LEU A 127 -12.91 -7.42 -8.86
C LEU A 127 -12.44 -8.29 -7.69
N PHE A 128 -13.36 -8.84 -6.90
CA PHE A 128 -13.01 -9.70 -5.77
C PHE A 128 -12.43 -11.07 -6.21
N ARG A 129 -12.91 -11.67 -7.30
CA ARG A 129 -12.32 -12.91 -7.85
C ARG A 129 -10.86 -12.70 -8.25
N VAL A 130 -10.57 -11.61 -8.98
CA VAL A 130 -9.21 -11.27 -9.38
C VAL A 130 -8.36 -10.92 -8.16
N CYS A 131 -8.90 -10.16 -7.20
CA CYS A 131 -8.24 -9.87 -5.93
C CYS A 131 -7.77 -11.14 -5.22
N VAL A 132 -8.66 -12.14 -5.09
CA VAL A 132 -8.34 -13.42 -4.44
C VAL A 132 -7.28 -14.18 -5.22
N LEU A 133 -7.39 -14.27 -6.55
CA LEU A 133 -6.39 -14.89 -7.41
C LEU A 133 -5.02 -14.24 -7.23
N MET A 134 -4.94 -12.91 -7.33
CA MET A 134 -3.70 -12.16 -7.13
C MET A 134 -3.16 -12.36 -5.72
N SER A 135 -4.02 -12.46 -4.71
CA SER A 135 -3.58 -12.71 -3.34
C SER A 135 -2.94 -14.10 -3.18
N TYR A 136 -3.45 -15.13 -3.86
CA TYR A 136 -2.80 -16.46 -3.88
C TYR A 136 -1.48 -16.46 -4.64
N ILE A 137 -1.39 -15.74 -5.77
CA ILE A 137 -0.11 -15.58 -6.49
C ILE A 137 0.90 -14.87 -5.59
N GLY A 138 0.49 -13.79 -4.93
CA GLY A 138 1.32 -13.07 -3.97
C GLY A 138 1.75 -13.94 -2.81
N ALA A 139 0.85 -14.80 -2.30
CA ALA A 139 1.18 -15.74 -1.26
C ALA A 139 2.20 -16.80 -1.69
N PHE A 140 2.07 -17.32 -2.92
CA PHE A 140 3.05 -18.22 -3.50
C PHE A 140 4.43 -17.56 -3.60
N LEU A 141 4.51 -16.34 -4.16
CA LEU A 141 5.76 -15.57 -4.22
C LEU A 141 6.32 -15.28 -2.81
N GLY A 142 5.43 -14.98 -1.86
CA GLY A 142 5.72 -14.80 -0.44
C GLY A 142 6.50 -15.98 0.15
N VAL A 143 5.91 -17.17 0.05
CA VAL A 143 6.46 -18.42 0.57
C VAL A 143 7.71 -18.84 -0.20
N LEU A 144 7.72 -18.67 -1.52
CA LEU A 144 8.90 -18.97 -2.34
C LEU A 144 10.10 -18.12 -1.93
N TYR A 145 9.92 -16.81 -1.76
CA TYR A 145 10.97 -15.91 -1.30
C TYR A 145 11.52 -16.34 0.07
N ALA A 146 10.63 -16.65 1.02
CA ALA A 146 11.03 -17.13 2.34
C ALA A 146 11.82 -18.45 2.27
N ALA A 147 11.42 -19.39 1.42
CA ALA A 147 12.14 -20.64 1.20
C ALA A 147 13.54 -20.38 0.61
N LEU A 148 13.65 -19.53 -0.42
CA LEU A 148 14.93 -19.19 -1.03
C LEU A 148 15.87 -18.49 -0.02
N PHE A 149 15.32 -17.57 0.79
CA PHE A 149 16.07 -16.92 1.87
C PHE A 149 16.66 -17.94 2.85
N ILE A 150 15.85 -18.86 3.36
CA ILE A 150 16.29 -19.89 4.33
C ILE A 150 17.35 -20.81 3.71
N THR A 151 17.21 -21.15 2.42
CA THR A 151 18.20 -21.99 1.71
C THR A 151 19.48 -21.27 1.31
N GLY A 152 19.62 -19.97 1.59
CA GLY A 152 20.78 -19.17 1.19
C GLY A 152 20.82 -18.82 -0.31
N ASN A 153 19.73 -19.03 -1.05
CA ASN A 153 19.62 -18.76 -2.48
C ASN A 153 19.19 -17.32 -2.82
N LEU A 154 19.34 -16.39 -1.87
CA LEU A 154 19.16 -14.96 -2.08
C LEU A 154 20.47 -14.23 -1.71
N PRO A 155 21.50 -14.33 -2.56
CA PRO A 155 22.86 -13.89 -2.23
C PRO A 155 22.98 -12.37 -2.03
N MET A 156 22.06 -11.58 -2.59
CA MET A 156 22.07 -10.12 -2.45
C MET A 156 21.51 -9.63 -1.10
N LEU A 157 21.04 -10.55 -0.24
CA LEU A 157 20.54 -10.26 1.11
C LEU A 157 21.59 -10.44 2.22
N GLU A 158 22.87 -10.70 1.91
CA GLU A 158 23.90 -10.83 2.95
C GLU A 158 23.92 -9.59 3.86
N ASN A 159 23.40 -9.74 5.09
CA ASN A 159 23.17 -8.71 6.10
C ASN A 159 22.19 -7.58 5.74
N MET A 160 21.47 -7.69 4.60
CA MET A 160 20.44 -6.75 4.17
C MET A 160 19.04 -7.34 4.29
N TYR A 161 18.03 -6.49 4.42
CA TYR A 161 16.63 -6.88 4.53
C TYR A 161 15.80 -6.09 3.52
N ASN A 162 14.70 -6.66 3.04
CA ASN A 162 13.87 -6.03 2.01
C ASN A 162 12.52 -5.59 2.61
N MET A 163 12.46 -4.34 3.11
CA MET A 163 11.20 -3.77 3.61
C MET A 163 10.10 -3.76 2.55
N SER A 164 10.48 -3.41 1.31
CA SER A 164 9.56 -3.29 0.18
C SER A 164 8.84 -4.61 -0.08
N PHE A 165 9.54 -5.74 0.03
CA PHE A 165 8.93 -7.06 -0.07
C PHE A 165 7.84 -7.27 0.97
N GLY A 166 8.13 -7.00 2.25
CA GLY A 166 7.15 -7.16 3.33
C GLY A 166 5.91 -6.28 3.14
N TYR A 167 6.09 -5.03 2.67
CA TYR A 167 4.96 -4.14 2.35
C TYR A 167 4.21 -4.56 1.08
N ALA A 168 4.87 -5.17 0.10
CA ALA A 168 4.22 -5.72 -1.10
C ALA A 168 3.31 -6.91 -0.75
N LEU A 169 3.77 -7.77 0.18
CA LEU A 169 3.04 -8.96 0.63
C LEU A 169 1.84 -8.63 1.53
N LEU A 170 1.78 -7.40 2.05
CA LEU A 170 0.73 -6.95 2.96
C LEU A 170 -0.67 -7.08 2.37
N LEU A 171 -0.89 -6.51 1.18
CA LEU A 171 -2.22 -6.48 0.55
C LEU A 171 -2.74 -7.91 0.25
N PRO A 172 -1.96 -8.81 -0.38
CA PRO A 172 -2.29 -10.23 -0.49
C PRO A 172 -2.67 -10.89 0.84
N THR A 173 -1.88 -10.63 1.88
CA THR A 173 -2.07 -11.25 3.20
C THR A 173 -3.38 -10.80 3.85
N LEU A 174 -3.68 -9.50 3.82
CA LEU A 174 -4.93 -8.96 4.37
C LEU A 174 -6.15 -9.51 3.63
N PHE A 175 -6.10 -9.60 2.30
CA PHE A 175 -7.20 -10.18 1.53
C PHE A 175 -7.37 -11.68 1.74
N LEU A 176 -6.28 -12.45 1.91
CA LEU A 176 -6.39 -13.85 2.29
C LEU A 176 -6.91 -14.02 3.70
N ILE A 177 -6.52 -13.17 4.65
CA ILE A 177 -7.18 -13.15 5.95
C ILE A 177 -8.67 -12.87 5.75
N TYR A 178 -9.03 -11.93 4.86
CA TYR A 178 -10.42 -11.55 4.66
C TYR A 178 -11.28 -12.68 4.05
N PHE A 179 -10.84 -13.26 2.95
CA PHE A 179 -11.61 -14.24 2.18
C PHE A 179 -11.36 -15.70 2.57
N ASN A 180 -10.17 -16.03 3.07
CA ASN A 180 -9.73 -17.39 3.38
C ASN A 180 -9.66 -17.62 4.90
N LYS A 181 -9.86 -18.87 5.31
CA LYS A 181 -9.73 -19.33 6.71
C LYS A 181 -8.53 -20.26 6.91
N ASN A 182 -7.70 -20.49 5.89
CA ASN A 182 -6.51 -21.34 6.01
C ASN A 182 -5.45 -20.65 6.90
N LYS A 183 -5.44 -21.05 8.18
CA LYS A 183 -4.56 -20.51 9.21
C LYS A 183 -3.08 -20.81 8.94
N ILE A 184 -2.77 -21.95 8.30
CA ILE A 184 -1.39 -22.33 7.97
C ILE A 184 -0.83 -21.37 6.93
N LEU A 185 -1.57 -21.10 5.86
CA LEU A 185 -1.14 -20.15 4.84
C LEU A 185 -0.92 -18.76 5.44
N ILE A 186 -1.86 -18.26 6.25
CA ILE A 186 -1.73 -16.95 6.92
C ILE A 186 -0.48 -16.91 7.81
N PHE A 187 -0.22 -17.99 8.57
CA PHE A 187 0.98 -18.11 9.40
C PHE A 187 2.26 -18.04 8.56
N LEU A 188 2.33 -18.79 7.46
CA LEU A 188 3.47 -18.75 6.54
C LEU A 188 3.70 -17.36 5.94
N LEU A 189 2.64 -16.62 5.63
CA LEU A 189 2.77 -15.24 5.12
C LEU A 189 3.29 -14.27 6.18
N ILE A 190 2.81 -14.37 7.41
CA ILE A 190 3.32 -13.57 8.54
C ILE A 190 4.81 -13.89 8.77
N LEU A 191 5.17 -15.18 8.73
CA LEU A 191 6.56 -15.61 8.82
C LEU A 191 7.42 -15.04 7.67
N SER A 192 6.89 -15.05 6.45
CA SER A 192 7.58 -14.49 5.27
C SER A 192 7.84 -12.98 5.42
N ILE A 193 6.85 -12.23 5.94
CA ILE A 193 6.99 -10.79 6.24
C ILE A 193 8.07 -10.54 7.30
N LEU A 194 8.11 -11.37 8.35
CA LEU A 194 9.09 -11.30 9.43
C LEU A 194 10.51 -11.62 8.93
N LEU A 195 10.66 -12.68 8.12
CA LEU A 195 11.94 -13.08 7.53
C LEU A 195 12.50 -11.98 6.60
N ALA A 196 11.63 -11.29 5.85
CA ALA A 196 12.02 -10.12 5.07
C ALA A 196 12.40 -8.88 5.92
N GLY A 197 12.29 -8.96 7.25
CA GLY A 197 12.70 -7.92 8.19
C GLY A 197 11.72 -6.75 8.32
N SER A 198 10.49 -6.87 7.82
CA SER A 198 9.51 -5.76 7.80
C SER A 198 8.49 -5.88 8.93
N ARG A 199 8.65 -5.10 10.00
CA ARG A 199 7.70 -5.09 11.14
C ARG A 199 6.45 -4.25 10.88
N GLY A 200 6.58 -3.17 10.09
CA GLY A 200 5.49 -2.23 9.81
C GLY A 200 4.22 -2.87 9.22
N PRO A 201 4.30 -3.81 8.26
CA PRO A 201 3.15 -4.55 7.73
C PRO A 201 2.38 -5.37 8.77
N LEU A 202 2.98 -5.72 9.91
CA LEU A 202 2.31 -6.49 10.95
C LEU A 202 1.24 -5.68 11.69
N ILE A 203 1.40 -4.36 11.79
CA ILE A 203 0.42 -3.49 12.46
C ILE A 203 -0.93 -3.53 11.74
N PRO A 204 -1.02 -3.31 10.41
CA PRO A 204 -2.25 -3.53 9.65
C PRO A 204 -2.88 -4.92 9.81
N ILE A 205 -2.05 -5.97 9.81
CA ILE A 205 -2.50 -7.37 9.98
C ILE A 205 -3.15 -7.53 11.35
N PHE A 206 -2.49 -7.02 12.39
CA PHE A 206 -2.98 -7.06 13.76
C PHE A 206 -4.30 -6.30 13.90
N ILE A 207 -4.43 -5.10 13.32
CA ILE A 207 -5.67 -4.33 13.33
C ILE A 207 -6.82 -5.14 12.71
N LEU A 208 -6.60 -5.76 11.55
CA LEU A 208 -7.65 -6.54 10.87
C LEU A 208 -8.07 -7.77 11.70
N ILE A 209 -7.11 -8.50 12.27
CA ILE A 209 -7.38 -9.64 13.16
C ILE A 209 -8.18 -9.16 14.38
N MET A 210 -7.77 -8.07 15.02
CA MET A 210 -8.46 -7.51 16.19
C MET A 210 -9.90 -7.10 15.87
N VAL A 211 -10.14 -6.43 14.75
CA VAL A 211 -11.49 -6.03 14.33
C VAL A 211 -12.39 -7.26 14.10
N ARG A 212 -11.85 -8.35 13.56
CA ARG A 212 -12.60 -9.61 13.43
C ARG A 212 -12.90 -10.24 14.77
N MET A 213 -11.94 -10.21 15.68
CA MET A 213 -12.10 -10.78 17.01
C MET A 213 -13.09 -9.99 17.87
N ILE A 214 -13.09 -8.65 17.81
CA ILE A 214 -14.10 -7.79 18.47
C ILE A 214 -15.52 -8.18 18.05
N ASN A 215 -15.69 -8.54 16.79
CA ASN A 215 -16.98 -8.93 16.23
C ASN A 215 -17.40 -10.37 16.57
N SER A 216 -16.49 -11.21 17.06
CA SER A 216 -16.72 -12.64 17.33
C SER A 216 -16.59 -13.02 18.80
N TYR A 217 -15.99 -12.16 19.63
CA TYR A 217 -15.69 -12.43 21.03
C TYR A 217 -16.16 -11.28 21.92
N SER A 218 -16.47 -11.60 23.18
CA SER A 218 -16.82 -10.59 24.17
C SER A 218 -15.63 -9.65 24.45
N LYS A 219 -15.91 -8.40 24.83
CA LYS A 219 -14.88 -7.39 25.16
C LYS A 219 -13.84 -7.91 26.17
N LYS A 220 -14.26 -8.71 27.16
CA LYS A 220 -13.38 -9.35 28.14
C LYS A 220 -12.44 -10.37 27.50
N LYS A 221 -12.94 -11.25 26.63
CA LYS A 221 -12.13 -12.26 25.95
C LYS A 221 -11.11 -11.64 25.00
N LEU A 222 -11.48 -10.54 24.34
CA LEU A 222 -10.56 -9.77 23.51
C LEU A 222 -9.41 -9.14 24.34
N PHE A 223 -9.71 -8.55 25.49
CA PHE A 223 -8.70 -7.98 26.39
C PHE A 223 -7.65 -9.02 26.79
N PHE A 224 -8.07 -10.24 27.16
CA PHE A 224 -7.13 -11.31 27.50
C PHE A 224 -6.31 -11.80 26.31
N ILE A 225 -6.87 -11.80 25.09
CA ILE A 225 -6.09 -12.18 23.89
C ILE A 225 -5.09 -11.08 23.53
N LEU A 226 -5.47 -9.81 23.63
CA LEU A 226 -4.55 -8.67 23.46
C LEU A 226 -3.40 -8.73 24.46
N LEU A 227 -3.72 -8.98 25.74
CA LEU A 227 -2.73 -9.13 26.80
C LEU A 227 -1.81 -10.33 26.55
N PHE A 228 -2.36 -11.46 26.08
CA PHE A 228 -1.58 -12.65 25.74
C PHE A 228 -0.67 -12.44 24.52
N VAL A 229 -1.13 -11.73 23.49
CA VAL A 229 -0.29 -11.37 22.33
C VAL A 229 0.81 -10.39 22.74
N LEU A 230 0.50 -9.41 23.59
CA LEU A 230 1.49 -8.47 24.12
C LEU A 230 2.56 -9.24 24.93
N ILE A 231 2.16 -10.00 25.94
CA ILE A 231 3.06 -10.79 26.79
C ILE A 231 3.83 -11.83 25.96
N GLY A 232 3.13 -12.53 25.06
CA GLY A 232 3.72 -13.50 24.14
C GLY A 232 4.72 -12.85 23.20
N SER A 233 4.48 -11.63 22.72
CA SER A 233 5.45 -10.90 21.90
C SER A 233 6.68 -10.46 22.70
N PHE A 234 6.55 -10.15 23.99
CA PHE A 234 7.70 -9.85 24.83
C PHE A 234 8.51 -11.09 25.23
N ILE A 235 7.88 -12.27 25.34
CA ILE A 235 8.54 -13.51 25.81
C ILE A 235 8.96 -14.43 24.66
N VAL A 236 8.07 -14.70 23.71
CA VAL A 236 8.28 -15.67 22.62
C VAL A 236 9.16 -15.08 21.52
N PHE A 237 9.06 -13.77 21.26
CA PHE A 237 9.82 -13.14 20.19
C PHE A 237 11.34 -13.20 20.45
N PRO A 238 11.87 -12.89 21.65
CA PRO A 238 13.30 -13.08 21.94
C PRO A 238 13.75 -14.54 21.87
N ILE A 239 12.93 -15.49 22.33
CA ILE A 239 13.27 -16.93 22.29
C ILE A 239 13.33 -17.45 20.85
N LEU A 240 12.34 -17.09 20.03
CA LEU A 240 12.32 -17.42 18.61
C LEU A 240 13.53 -16.82 17.88
N LEU A 241 13.87 -15.57 18.21
CA LEU A 241 15.01 -14.88 17.62
C LEU A 241 16.34 -15.54 18.00
N ASN A 242 16.52 -15.94 19.27
CA ASN A 242 17.71 -16.69 19.70
C ASN A 242 17.83 -18.04 18.98
N TYR A 243 16.72 -18.78 18.85
CA TYR A 243 16.73 -20.04 18.11
C TYR A 243 17.07 -19.84 16.62
N LEU A 244 16.57 -18.78 15.99
CA LEU A 244 16.92 -18.44 14.60
C LEU A 244 18.41 -18.06 14.48
N SER A 245 18.96 -17.36 15.47
CA SER A 245 20.41 -17.06 15.56
C SER A 245 21.24 -18.33 15.65
N ASP A 246 20.84 -19.28 16.50
CA ASP A 246 21.56 -20.53 16.73
C ASP A 246 21.58 -21.44 15.49
N VAL A 247 20.57 -21.31 14.63
CA VAL A 247 20.47 -22.03 13.34
C VAL A 247 21.15 -21.25 12.19
N GLY A 248 21.82 -20.14 12.48
CA GLY A 248 22.59 -19.35 11.51
C GLY A 248 21.77 -18.34 10.70
N ILE A 249 20.53 -18.06 11.10
CA ILE A 249 19.66 -17.07 10.45
C ILE A 249 19.86 -15.72 11.17
N SER A 250 20.80 -14.90 10.70
CA SER A 250 21.02 -13.54 11.21
C SER A 250 20.01 -12.57 10.58
N SER A 251 19.23 -11.87 11.42
CA SER A 251 18.40 -10.75 10.98
C SER A 251 18.85 -9.46 11.69
N ARG A 252 18.74 -8.31 11.03
CA ARG A 252 18.99 -7.00 11.68
C ARG A 252 18.08 -6.77 12.89
N THR A 253 16.88 -7.35 12.88
CA THR A 253 15.98 -7.32 14.04
C THR A 253 16.59 -7.99 15.26
N LEU A 254 17.21 -9.15 15.05
CA LEU A 254 17.97 -9.89 16.05
C LEU A 254 19.19 -9.08 16.51
N PHE A 255 19.96 -8.51 15.56
CA PHE A 255 21.13 -7.67 15.88
C PHE A 255 20.78 -6.43 16.72
N LEU A 256 19.81 -5.61 16.28
CA LEU A 256 19.39 -4.39 17.01
C LEU A 256 18.72 -4.66 18.36
N LEU A 257 18.13 -5.86 18.53
CA LEU A 257 17.58 -6.29 19.81
C LEU A 257 18.68 -6.76 20.77
N LEU A 258 19.65 -7.53 20.29
CA LEU A 258 20.78 -8.02 21.06
C LEU A 258 21.77 -6.91 21.43
N ASP A 259 21.93 -5.91 20.57
CA ASP A 259 22.80 -4.75 20.75
C ASP A 259 22.20 -3.66 21.66
N GLY A 260 20.96 -3.85 22.16
CA GLY A 260 20.28 -2.89 23.05
C GLY A 260 19.90 -1.57 22.38
N SER A 261 20.12 -1.43 21.08
CA SER A 261 19.91 -0.23 20.27
C SER A 261 18.49 -0.14 19.69
N LEU A 262 17.49 -0.71 20.38
CA LEU A 262 16.06 -0.58 20.08
C LEU A 262 15.61 0.90 20.02
N ASP A 263 16.33 1.78 20.70
CA ASP A 263 16.09 3.22 20.81
C ASP A 263 16.90 4.05 19.80
N SER A 264 17.62 3.41 18.87
CA SER A 264 18.20 4.12 17.73
C SER A 264 17.07 4.54 16.79
N ASP A 265 16.44 5.66 17.10
CA ASP A 265 15.62 6.42 16.18
C ASP A 265 16.30 6.39 14.82
N SER A 266 15.60 5.94 13.77
CA SER A 266 16.14 5.80 12.41
C SER A 266 16.51 7.15 11.76
N GLY A 267 16.80 8.18 12.56
CA GLY A 267 16.94 9.58 12.21
C GLY A 267 15.59 10.32 12.13
N ARG A 268 14.46 9.73 12.53
CA ARG A 268 13.13 10.32 12.28
C ARG A 268 12.87 11.58 13.09
N GLY A 269 13.34 11.65 14.34
CA GLY A 269 13.22 12.83 15.18
C GLY A 269 13.91 14.05 14.54
N TYR A 270 15.12 13.86 14.01
CA TYR A 270 15.84 14.89 13.27
C TYR A 270 15.15 15.25 11.94
N ILE A 271 14.68 14.25 11.19
CA ILE A 271 13.90 14.47 9.96
C ILE A 271 12.65 15.31 10.27
N TYR A 272 11.89 14.94 11.30
CA TYR A 272 10.65 15.61 11.65
C TYR A 272 10.91 17.03 12.15
N SER A 273 11.95 17.28 12.95
CA SER A 273 12.27 18.63 13.41
C SER A 273 12.60 19.55 12.24
N LEU A 274 13.43 19.09 11.29
CA LEU A 274 13.81 19.88 10.11
C LEU A 274 12.60 20.16 9.21
N ILE A 275 11.73 19.18 9.00
CA ILE A 275 10.49 19.41 8.24
C ILE A 275 9.55 20.37 8.97
N TRP A 276 9.46 20.31 10.30
CA TRP A 276 8.57 21.18 11.05
C TRP A 276 9.02 22.63 11.04
N GLU A 277 10.33 22.88 11.09
CA GLU A 277 10.89 24.21 10.83
C GLU A 277 10.44 24.74 9.46
N LYS A 278 10.54 23.91 8.40
CA LYS A 278 10.04 24.28 7.07
C LYS A 278 8.54 24.55 7.04
N VAL A 279 7.72 23.71 7.65
CA VAL A 279 6.26 23.93 7.70
C VAL A 279 5.92 25.27 8.36
N LEU A 280 6.65 25.64 9.41
CA LEU A 280 6.44 26.91 10.12
C LEU A 280 6.93 28.13 9.32
N GLU A 281 7.88 27.98 8.40
CA GLU A 281 8.28 29.05 7.46
C GLU A 281 7.14 29.38 6.46
N ARG A 282 6.38 28.37 6.00
CA ARG A 282 5.29 28.54 5.02
C ARG A 282 4.00 27.81 5.43
N PRO A 283 3.34 28.22 6.53
CA PRO A 283 2.24 27.45 7.13
C PRO A 283 0.93 27.49 6.32
N LEU A 284 0.80 28.39 5.34
CA LEU A 284 -0.41 28.53 4.53
C LEU A 284 -0.41 27.64 3.30
N LEU A 285 0.63 27.75 2.46
CA LEU A 285 0.70 27.10 1.15
C LEU A 285 1.62 25.88 1.13
N GLY A 286 2.55 25.74 2.08
CA GLY A 286 3.59 24.73 2.05
C GLY A 286 4.57 24.91 0.89
N TYR A 287 5.22 23.81 0.51
CA TYR A 287 6.26 23.76 -0.52
C TYR A 287 5.89 22.94 -1.75
N GLY A 288 4.66 22.42 -1.84
CA GLY A 288 4.22 21.57 -2.94
C GLY A 288 4.70 20.11 -2.81
N PHE A 289 4.22 19.25 -3.70
CA PHE A 289 4.55 17.83 -3.71
C PHE A 289 6.05 17.56 -3.90
N PHE A 290 6.54 16.51 -3.21
CA PHE A 290 7.93 16.04 -3.22
C PHE A 290 8.96 16.98 -2.56
N ALA A 291 8.50 18.03 -1.87
CA ALA A 291 9.38 18.98 -1.20
C ALA A 291 10.28 18.34 -0.11
N ASP A 292 9.84 17.25 0.51
CA ASP A 292 10.66 16.51 1.48
C ASP A 292 11.91 15.93 0.83
N ARG A 293 11.82 15.47 -0.43
CA ARG A 293 12.99 14.98 -1.16
C ARG A 293 13.95 16.10 -1.51
N VAL A 294 13.44 17.29 -1.82
CA VAL A 294 14.26 18.49 -2.06
C VAL A 294 15.06 18.86 -0.81
N PHE A 295 14.41 18.88 0.37
CA PHE A 295 15.05 19.34 1.61
C PHE A 295 15.88 18.27 2.32
N LEU A 296 15.54 16.99 2.18
CA LEU A 296 16.18 15.90 2.93
C LEU A 296 17.00 14.96 2.04
N GLY A 297 16.83 15.01 0.71
CA GLY A 297 17.33 13.99 -0.21
C GLY A 297 16.59 12.64 -0.09
N LEU A 298 15.55 12.55 0.75
CA LEU A 298 14.78 11.35 1.04
C LEU A 298 13.34 11.69 1.43
N TYR A 299 12.44 10.70 1.44
CA TYR A 299 11.07 10.92 1.88
C TYR A 299 10.97 10.95 3.41
N CYS A 300 10.08 11.78 3.96
CA CYS A 300 10.01 12.02 5.41
C CYS A 300 9.39 10.89 6.25
N HIS A 301 9.14 9.69 5.70
CA HIS A 301 8.66 8.51 6.42
C HIS A 301 7.34 8.62 7.21
N ASN A 302 6.55 9.69 7.02
CA ASN A 302 5.24 9.85 7.65
C ASN A 302 4.30 10.74 6.80
N ILE A 303 3.13 10.20 6.44
CA ILE A 303 2.14 10.90 5.63
C ILE A 303 1.68 12.24 6.18
N PHE A 304 1.52 12.40 7.50
CA PHE A 304 1.07 13.67 8.06
C PHE A 304 2.14 14.72 7.87
N VAL A 305 3.37 14.41 8.27
CA VAL A 305 4.54 15.29 8.10
C VAL A 305 4.72 15.66 6.62
N GLU A 306 4.59 14.67 5.72
CA GLU A 306 4.67 14.89 4.27
C GLU A 306 3.58 15.84 3.76
N ILE A 307 2.32 15.59 4.13
CA ILE A 307 1.19 16.40 3.67
C ILE A 307 1.27 17.84 4.23
N PHE A 308 1.69 18.01 5.49
CA PHE A 308 1.89 19.33 6.09
C PHE A 308 3.01 20.12 5.40
N LEU A 309 4.13 19.48 5.07
CA LEU A 309 5.19 20.13 4.29
C LEU A 309 4.70 20.56 2.92
N ASN A 310 3.98 19.67 2.24
CA ASN A 310 3.52 19.93 0.88
C ASN A 310 2.49 21.06 0.82
N TRP A 311 1.59 21.18 1.80
CA TRP A 311 0.40 22.04 1.70
C TRP A 311 0.13 22.96 2.90
N GLY A 312 1.12 23.13 3.79
CA GLY A 312 0.95 23.92 5.01
C GLY A 312 0.00 23.25 6.02
N ILE A 313 -0.48 24.00 7.00
CA ILE A 313 -1.25 23.49 8.14
C ILE A 313 -2.75 23.39 7.82
N PHE A 314 -3.28 24.35 7.07
CA PHE A 314 -4.73 24.50 6.89
C PHE A 314 -5.33 23.47 5.93
N ILE A 315 -4.72 23.25 4.76
CA ILE A 315 -5.22 22.30 3.76
C ILE A 315 -5.32 20.88 4.34
N PRO A 316 -4.28 20.35 5.02
CA PRO A 316 -4.34 19.02 5.62
C PRO A 316 -5.37 18.91 6.75
N LEU A 317 -5.56 19.97 7.53
CA LEU A 317 -6.57 20.00 8.59
C LEU A 317 -7.99 19.91 8.01
N ILE A 318 -8.27 20.66 6.95
CA ILE A 318 -9.55 20.57 6.23
C ILE A 318 -9.73 19.16 5.65
N LEU A 319 -8.69 18.60 5.02
CA LEU A 319 -8.72 17.24 4.49
C LEU A 319 -9.00 16.21 5.60
N PHE A 320 -8.39 16.37 6.77
CA PHE A 320 -8.63 15.50 7.92
C PHE A 320 -10.08 15.58 8.42
N ILE A 321 -10.63 16.79 8.53
CA ILE A 321 -12.05 16.99 8.90
C ILE A 321 -12.98 16.32 7.89
N VAL A 322 -12.73 16.50 6.59
CA VAL A 322 -13.49 15.85 5.52
C VAL A 322 -13.39 14.33 5.61
N LEU A 323 -12.19 13.78 5.85
CA LEU A 323 -11.96 12.35 6.02
C LEU A 323 -12.73 11.77 7.22
N VAL A 324 -12.72 12.46 8.36
CA VAL A 324 -13.47 12.06 9.56
C VAL A 324 -14.98 12.08 9.28
N TYR A 325 -15.47 13.15 8.64
CA TYR A 325 -16.88 13.26 8.25
C TYR A 325 -17.30 12.12 7.30
N LEU A 326 -16.53 11.86 6.24
CA LEU A 326 -16.78 10.78 5.29
C LEU A 326 -16.74 9.42 5.98
N GLY A 327 -15.77 9.19 6.87
CA GLY A 327 -15.66 7.98 7.66
C GLY A 327 -16.91 7.72 8.51
N PHE A 328 -17.39 8.75 9.22
CA PHE A 328 -18.61 8.67 10.03
C PHE A 328 -19.86 8.43 9.18
N PHE A 329 -19.99 9.15 8.06
CA PHE A 329 -21.10 8.98 7.12
C PHE A 329 -21.16 7.54 6.60
N LEU A 330 -20.05 7.03 6.07
CA LEU A 330 -19.97 5.67 5.53
C LEU A 330 -20.21 4.63 6.63
N TYR A 331 -19.63 4.82 7.82
CA TYR A 331 -19.85 3.91 8.95
C TYR A 331 -21.33 3.74 9.31
N LYS A 332 -22.16 4.76 9.14
CA LYS A 332 -23.61 4.66 9.40
C LYS A 332 -24.38 3.94 8.29
N LYS A 333 -23.90 3.99 7.05
CA LYS A 333 -24.67 3.58 5.86
C LYS A 333 -24.29 2.19 5.34
N ILE A 334 -23.02 1.84 5.39
CA ILE A 334 -22.54 0.60 4.78
C ILE A 334 -22.82 -0.62 5.67
N SER A 335 -22.98 -1.78 5.04
CA SER A 335 -23.20 -3.06 5.71
C SER A 335 -21.99 -3.47 6.55
N LYS A 336 -22.17 -4.44 7.47
CA LYS A 336 -21.08 -4.94 8.33
C LYS A 336 -19.88 -5.44 7.51
N ASP A 337 -20.12 -6.17 6.43
CA ASP A 337 -19.05 -6.71 5.58
C ASP A 337 -18.31 -5.60 4.84
N GLU A 338 -19.04 -4.60 4.32
CA GLU A 338 -18.43 -3.42 3.69
C GLU A 338 -17.60 -2.60 4.68
N LYS A 339 -18.00 -2.51 5.96
CA LYS A 339 -17.17 -1.89 7.01
C LYS A 339 -15.86 -2.62 7.20
N ILE A 340 -15.89 -3.95 7.29
CA ILE A 340 -14.68 -4.76 7.48
C ILE A 340 -13.76 -4.60 6.26
N LEU A 341 -14.33 -4.61 5.05
CA LEU A 341 -13.55 -4.37 3.82
C LEU A 341 -12.95 -2.95 3.80
N LEU A 342 -13.71 -1.93 4.21
CA LEU A 342 -13.20 -0.56 4.25
C LEU A 342 -12.07 -0.40 5.26
N ILE A 343 -12.21 -1.01 6.45
CA ILE A 343 -11.16 -1.07 7.46
C ILE A 343 -9.93 -1.81 6.93
N LEU A 344 -10.12 -2.93 6.23
CA LEU A 344 -9.02 -3.65 5.58
C LEU A 344 -8.27 -2.75 4.61
N LEU A 345 -8.99 -2.06 3.71
CA LEU A 345 -8.39 -1.18 2.72
C LEU A 345 -7.68 0.00 3.38
N PHE A 346 -8.28 0.62 4.40
CA PHE A 346 -7.66 1.67 5.20
C PHE A 346 -6.38 1.19 5.88
N SER A 347 -6.44 0.04 6.56
CA SER A 347 -5.27 -0.58 7.19
C SER A 347 -4.20 -0.95 6.19
N SER A 348 -4.56 -1.38 4.97
CA SER A 348 -3.59 -1.74 3.94
C SER A 348 -2.91 -0.54 3.29
N SER A 349 -3.51 0.65 3.35
CA SER A 349 -3.06 1.84 2.62
C SER A 349 -2.55 2.93 3.56
N VAL A 350 -3.37 3.43 4.48
CA VAL A 350 -3.05 4.60 5.30
C VAL A 350 -2.08 4.25 6.44
N ILE A 351 -2.27 3.10 7.11
CA ILE A 351 -1.42 2.71 8.25
C ILE A 351 0.05 2.51 7.84
N PRO A 352 0.37 1.83 6.72
CA PRO A 352 1.74 1.77 6.22
C PRO A 352 2.39 3.14 6.02
N LEU A 353 1.62 4.11 5.51
CA LEU A 353 2.09 5.48 5.22
C LEU A 353 2.46 6.29 6.47
N LEU A 354 2.09 5.83 7.67
CA LEU A 354 2.57 6.41 8.92
C LEU A 354 4.03 6.02 9.23
N LEU A 355 4.53 4.96 8.60
CA LEU A 355 5.82 4.35 8.88
C LEU A 355 6.78 4.36 7.68
N SER A 356 6.24 4.22 6.47
CA SER A 356 7.00 4.02 5.25
C SER A 356 6.19 4.33 3.98
N SER A 357 6.88 4.54 2.86
CA SER A 357 6.31 4.99 1.59
C SER A 357 5.76 6.43 1.65
N SER A 358 5.42 6.96 0.48
CA SER A 358 4.83 8.28 0.29
C SER A 358 3.44 8.14 -0.32
N TYR A 359 2.51 8.99 0.12
CA TYR A 359 1.12 8.95 -0.37
C TYR A 359 1.01 9.27 -1.87
N LEU A 360 2.05 9.85 -2.47
CA LEU A 360 2.10 10.20 -3.90
C LEU A 360 2.39 9.00 -4.81
N ILE A 361 3.11 8.00 -4.29
CA ILE A 361 3.62 6.87 -5.08
C ILE A 361 3.03 5.53 -4.66
N ASP A 362 2.35 5.47 -3.50
CA ASP A 362 1.82 4.23 -2.97
C ASP A 362 0.57 3.75 -3.72
N PHE A 363 0.67 2.60 -4.39
CA PHE A 363 -0.40 2.05 -5.21
C PHE A 363 -1.65 1.61 -4.41
N ARG A 364 -1.56 1.44 -3.08
CA ARG A 364 -2.67 0.93 -2.25
C ARG A 364 -3.65 2.03 -1.88
N LEU A 365 -3.16 3.27 -1.73
CA LEU A 365 -3.99 4.42 -1.39
C LEU A 365 -5.05 4.75 -2.47
N PRO A 366 -4.73 4.73 -3.78
CA PRO A 366 -5.73 4.83 -4.85
C PRO A 366 -6.84 3.76 -4.80
N ILE A 367 -6.53 2.54 -4.38
CA ILE A 367 -7.53 1.46 -4.24
C ILE A 367 -8.53 1.86 -3.14
N PHE A 368 -8.02 2.28 -1.98
CA PHE A 368 -8.86 2.74 -0.88
C PHE A 368 -9.79 3.88 -1.31
N TRP A 369 -9.25 4.91 -1.97
CA TRP A 369 -10.04 6.03 -2.49
C TRP A 369 -11.06 5.62 -3.56
N GLY A 370 -10.71 4.64 -4.41
CA GLY A 370 -11.62 4.07 -5.40
C GLY A 370 -12.86 3.42 -4.74
N PHE A 371 -12.65 2.66 -3.65
CA PHE A 371 -13.76 2.09 -2.88
C PHE A 371 -14.57 3.13 -2.12
N ILE A 372 -13.93 4.15 -1.54
CA ILE A 372 -14.63 5.30 -0.94
C ILE A 372 -15.56 5.94 -1.99
N TYR A 373 -15.07 6.20 -3.20
CA TYR A 373 -15.86 6.77 -4.29
C TYR A 373 -17.05 5.87 -4.64
N ILE A 374 -16.83 4.56 -4.80
CA ILE A 374 -17.90 3.58 -5.10
C ILE A 374 -18.97 3.60 -4.00
N TYR A 375 -18.59 3.61 -2.73
CA TYR A 375 -19.54 3.63 -1.63
C TYR A 375 -20.28 4.96 -1.50
N ILE A 376 -19.61 6.10 -1.73
CA ILE A 376 -20.29 7.40 -1.77
C ILE A 376 -21.32 7.42 -2.89
N GLN A 377 -21.02 6.88 -4.07
CA GLN A 377 -21.98 6.79 -5.17
C GLN A 377 -23.15 5.85 -4.84
N LYS A 378 -22.86 4.69 -4.24
CA LYS A 378 -23.86 3.68 -3.87
C LYS A 378 -24.83 4.18 -2.80
N TYR A 379 -24.33 4.90 -1.79
CA TYR A 379 -25.10 5.34 -0.62
C TYR A 379 -25.43 6.84 -0.62
N SER A 380 -25.13 7.52 -1.73
CA SER A 380 -25.25 8.95 -2.05
C SER A 380 -25.55 9.91 -0.90
N ILE A 381 -24.58 10.78 -0.63
CA ILE A 381 -24.78 12.11 0.01
C ILE A 381 -25.55 13.07 -0.94
N PHE A 382 -25.51 12.81 -2.25
CA PHE A 382 -26.00 13.70 -3.32
C PHE A 382 -27.00 13.04 -4.29
N LYS A 383 -28.00 12.31 -3.80
CA LYS A 383 -29.23 12.15 -4.57
C LYS A 383 -30.03 13.43 -4.40
N ALA A 384 -29.72 14.45 -5.21
CA ALA A 384 -30.75 15.42 -5.55
C ALA A 384 -31.81 14.64 -6.35
N HIS A 385 -33.05 14.68 -5.86
CA HIS A 385 -34.20 14.15 -6.57
C HIS A 385 -34.38 14.79 -7.94
#